data_AF-A0A2R7MMB3-F1
#
_entry.id   AF-A0A2R7MMB3-F1
#
_cell.length_a   1.000
_cell.length_b   1.000
_cell.length_c   1.000
_cell.angle_alpha   90.00
_cell.angle_beta   90.00
_cell.angle_gamma   90.00
#
_symmetry.space_group_name_H-M   'P 1'
#
loop_
_entity.id
_entity.type
_entity.pdbx_description
1 polymer ?
#
loop_
_entity_poly.entity_id
_entity_poly.type
_entity_poly.pdbx_seq_one_letter_code
_entity_poly.pdbx_strand_id
1 'polypeptide(L)' 'MRPVRVVELYGKDLRWESAEPHLRLTDETVARLTHEGYTMALVRVGLWRTRRVSLIRHAQRLS' A
#
# COMPACT_ATOMS: atom_id res chain seq x y z
N MET A 1 -15.62 3.64 1.83
CA MET A 1 -14.44 3.47 2.72
C MET A 1 -13.73 4.82 2.86
N ARG A 2 -13.28 5.22 4.06
CA ARG A 2 -12.41 6.41 4.19
C ARG A 2 -11.08 6.12 3.49
N PRO A 3 -10.47 7.09 2.77
CA PRO A 3 -9.21 6.87 2.07
C PRO A 3 -8.11 6.52 3.08
N VAL A 4 -7.51 5.35 2.93
CA VAL A 4 -6.43 4.87 3.80
C VAL A 4 -5.10 5.37 3.25
N ARG A 5 -4.31 6.06 4.07
CA ARG A 5 -3.01 6.60 3.64
C ARG A 5 -1.94 5.54 3.74
N VAL A 6 -1.11 5.41 2.71
CA VAL A 6 0.10 4.60 2.76
C VAL A 6 1.16 5.37 3.53
N VAL A 7 1.85 4.70 4.44
CA VAL A 7 2.98 5.27 5.18
C VAL A 7 4.29 4.63 4.75
N GLU A 8 4.27 3.35 4.40
CA GLU A 8 5.45 2.61 3.98
C GLU A 8 5.11 1.50 2.99
N LEU A 9 6.13 1.11 2.22
CA LEU A 9 6.05 0.12 1.17
C LEU A 9 7.11 -0.96 1.38
N TYR A 10 6.78 -2.19 0.97
CA TYR A 10 7.69 -3.34 0.98
C TYR A 10 7.58 -4.13 -0.31
N GLY A 11 8.72 -4.51 -0.86
CA GLY A 11 8.83 -5.24 -2.12
C GLY A 11 9.59 -6.55 -1.97
N LYS A 12 9.74 -7.28 -3.08
CA LYS A 12 10.51 -8.53 -3.11
C LYS A 12 11.99 -8.31 -2.71
N ASP A 13 12.53 -7.16 -3.11
CA ASP A 13 13.93 -6.76 -2.86
C ASP A 13 14.06 -5.42 -2.11
N LEU A 14 12.94 -4.80 -1.73
CA LEU A 14 12.89 -3.48 -1.08
C LEU A 14 12.54 -3.63 0.40
N ARG A 15 13.37 -3.02 1.25
CA ARG A 15 13.14 -2.92 2.72
C ARG A 15 12.03 -1.91 3.01
N TRP A 16 11.82 -1.59 4.28
CA TRP A 16 10.88 -0.54 4.70
C TRP A 16 11.26 0.80 4.06
N GLU A 17 10.55 1.18 3.00
CA GLU A 17 10.72 2.47 2.35
C GLU A 17 9.56 3.39 2.67
N SER A 18 9.86 4.66 2.94
CA SER A 18 8.85 5.68 3.18
C SER A 18 8.03 5.88 1.92
N ALA A 19 6.71 5.87 2.06
CA ALA A 19 5.83 6.12 0.93
C ALA A 19 5.88 7.59 0.48
N GLU A 20 5.51 7.83 -0.79
CA GLU A 20 5.28 9.18 -1.31
C GLU A 20 4.34 9.98 -0.38
N PRO A 21 4.62 11.27 -0.15
CA PRO A 21 3.75 12.12 0.66
C PRO A 21 2.31 12.09 0.16
N HIS A 22 1.37 11.92 1.09
CA HIS A 22 -0.08 11.88 0.82
C HIS A 22 -0.59 10.73 -0.06
N LEU A 23 0.24 9.72 -0.34
CA LEU A 23 -0.17 8.54 -1.12
C LEU A 23 -1.37 7.84 -0.47
N ARG A 24 -2.39 7.57 -1.29
CA ARG A 24 -3.62 6.88 -0.86
C ARG A 24 -3.66 5.48 -1.45
N LEU A 25 -4.15 4.53 -0.68
CA LEU A 25 -4.36 3.17 -1.17
C LEU A 25 -5.63 3.11 -2.03
N THR A 26 -5.52 3.53 -3.29
CA THR A 26 -6.55 3.37 -4.33
C THR A 26 -6.21 2.20 -5.24
N ASP A 27 -7.18 1.74 -6.04
CA ASP A 27 -7.00 0.64 -6.98
C ASP A 27 -5.91 0.93 -8.02
N GLU A 28 -5.89 2.16 -8.54
CA GLU A 28 -4.84 2.66 -9.43
C GLU A 28 -3.46 2.63 -8.76
N THR A 29 -3.37 3.09 -7.51
CA THR A 29 -2.10 3.08 -6.76
C THR A 29 -1.64 1.66 -6.46
N VAL A 30 -2.56 0.75 -6.11
CA VAL A 30 -2.25 -0.66 -5.89
C VAL A 30 -1.69 -1.30 -7.16
N ALA A 31 -2.30 -1.04 -8.31
CA ALA A 31 -1.81 -1.56 -9.60
C ALA A 31 -0.40 -1.02 -9.91
N ARG A 32 -0.19 0.29 -9.77
CA ARG A 32 1.11 0.95 -9.95
C ARG A 32 2.19 0.35 -9.06
N LEU A 33 1.95 0.32 -7.75
CA LEU A 33 2.91 -0.20 -6.76
C LEU A 33 3.22 -1.69 -6.99
N THR A 34 2.23 -2.48 -7.38
CA THR A 34 2.45 -3.90 -7.69
C THR A 34 3.33 -4.07 -8.94
N HIS A 35 3.14 -3.23 -9.95
CA HIS A 35 3.99 -3.22 -11.15
C HIS A 35 5.43 -2.78 -10.84
N GLU A 36 5.60 -1.83 -9.92
CA GLU A 36 6.91 -1.39 -9.39
C GLU A 36 7.62 -2.46 -8.52
N GLY A 37 6.94 -3.58 -8.21
CA GLY A 37 7.52 -4.70 -7.45
C GLY A 37 7.23 -4.68 -5.95
N TYR A 38 6.39 -3.75 -5.48
CA TYR A 38 5.90 -3.76 -4.10
C TYR A 38 4.82 -4.82 -3.90
N THR A 39 4.88 -5.51 -2.76
CA THR A 39 3.98 -6.62 -2.42
C THR A 39 3.10 -6.33 -1.22
N MET A 40 3.55 -5.43 -0.34
CA MET A 40 2.91 -5.08 0.92
C MET A 40 3.00 -3.57 1.17
N ALA A 41 1.99 -3.02 1.82
CA ALA A 41 1.95 -1.63 2.26
C ALA A 41 1.53 -1.54 3.72
N LEU A 42 2.18 -0.67 4.49
CA LEU A 42 1.68 -0.25 5.80
C LEU A 42 0.80 0.97 5.58
N VAL A 43 -0.44 0.90 6.10
CA VAL A 43 -1.44 1.94 5.88
C VAL A 43 -2.02 2.44 7.19
N ARG A 44 -2.33 3.74 7.29
CA ARG A 44 -2.89 4.36 8.48
C ARG A 44 -4.42 4.25 8.48
N VAL A 45 -4.96 3.51 9.44
CA VAL A 45 -6.40 3.21 9.57
C VAL A 45 -7.10 4.01 10.69
N GLY A 46 -6.35 4.81 11.44
CA GLY A 46 -6.86 5.70 12.49
C GLY A 46 -5.77 6.64 13.01
N LEU A 47 -6.08 7.48 14.01
CA LEU A 47 -5.13 8.47 14.52
C LEU A 47 -3.80 7.84 14.97
N TRP A 48 -3.82 6.64 15.55
CA TRP A 48 -2.62 5.97 16.08
C TRP A 48 -2.48 4.52 15.63
N ARG A 49 -3.23 4.11 14.61
CA ARG A 49 -3.26 2.71 14.17
C ARG A 49 -2.82 2.58 12.72
N THR A 50 -1.90 1.66 12.51
CA THR A 50 -1.48 1.19 11.18
C THR A 50 -1.88 -0.26 10.99
N ARG A 51 -2.02 -0.67 9.72
CA ARG A 51 -2.30 -2.04 9.33
C ARG A 51 -1.47 -2.39 8.12
N ARG A 52 -0.94 -3.61 8.06
CA ARG A 52 -0.31 -4.13 6.84
C ARG A 52 -1.36 -4.64 5.87
N VAL A 53 -1.20 -4.33 4.59
CA VAL A 53 -2.09 -4.73 3.52
C VAL A 53 -1.24 -5.38 2.42
N SER A 54 -1.68 -6.54 1.94
CA SER A 54 -1.07 -7.19 0.77
C SER A 54 -1.61 -6.53 -0.50
N LEU A 55 -0.72 -5.94 -1.28
CA LEU A 55 -1.04 -5.29 -2.56
C LEU A 55 -1.47 -6.33 -3.60
N ILE A 56 -0.81 -7.49 -3.63
CA ILE A 56 -1.14 -8.60 -4.52
C ILE A 56 -2.57 -9.10 -4.29
N ARG A 57 -2.94 -9.38 -3.04
CA ARG A 57 -4.32 -9.81 -2.71
C ARG A 57 -5.34 -8.73 -3.01
N HIS A 58 -4.96 -7.46 -2.85
CA HIS A 58 -5.84 -6.34 -3.15
C HIS A 58 -6.07 -6.22 -4.66
N ALA A 59 -5.02 -6.32 -5.47
CA ALA A 59 -5.09 -6.34 -6.92
C ALA A 59 -5.95 -7.50 -7.45
N GLN A 60 -5.78 -8.71 -6.88
CA GLN A 60 -6.58 -9.88 -7.25
C GLN A 60 -8.07 -9.75 -6.94
N ARG A 61 -8.47 -8.96 -5.93
CA ARG A 61 -9.87 -8.72 -5.61
C ARG A 61 -10.54 -7.71 -6.55
N LEU A 62 -9.74 -6.93 -7.27
CA LEU A 62 -10.21 -5.89 -8.21
C LEU A 62 -10.37 -6.43 -9.65
N SER A 63 -9.73 -7.56 -9.95
CA SER A 63 -9.95 -8.34 -11.18
C SER A 63 -11.17 -9.23 -11.05
#